data_AF-A0A967LU74-F1
#
_entry.id   AF-A0A967LU74-F1
#
_cell.length_a   1.000
_cell.length_b   1.000
_cell.length_c   1.000
_cell.angle_alpha   90.00
_cell.angle_beta   90.00
_cell.angle_gamma   90.00
#
_symmetry.space_group_name_H-M   'P 1'
#
loop_
_entity.id
_entity.type
_entity.pdbx_description
1 polymer ?
#
loop_
_entity_poly.entity_id
_entity_poly.type
_entity_poly.pdbx_seq_one_letter_code
_entity_poly.pdbx_strand_id
1 'polypeptide(L)' 'PCHHVRPGLPPTLVFHGTADKTVPFENAERFTRLMNESGNICELVPFEGRNHGFFNGVY' A
#
# COMPACT_ATOMS: atom_id res chain seq x y z
N PRO A 1 10.40 2.10 2.75
CA PRO A 1 10.17 1.82 1.30
C PRO A 1 10.31 3.05 0.41
N CYS A 2 9.61 4.15 0.73
CA CYS A 2 9.55 5.35 -0.12
C CYS A 2 10.91 5.93 -0.56
N HIS A 3 11.92 5.92 0.31
CA HIS A 3 13.27 6.44 -0.02
C HIS A 3 14.05 5.61 -1.05
N HIS A 4 13.56 4.43 -1.44
CA HIS A 4 14.21 3.53 -2.40
C HIS A 4 13.43 3.40 -3.72
N VAL A 5 12.37 4.19 -3.90
CA VAL A 5 11.64 4.22 -5.17
C VAL A 5 12.55 4.78 -6.25
N ARG A 6 12.65 4.05 -7.36
CA ARG A 6 13.42 4.39 -8.56
C ARG A 6 12.75 3.78 -9.79
N PRO A 7 13.03 4.24 -11.01
CA PRO A 7 12.47 3.63 -12.23
C PRO A 7 12.89 2.17 -12.40
N GLY A 8 12.04 1.38 -13.08
CA GLY A 8 12.32 -0.01 -13.44
C GLY A 8 12.08 -1.03 -12.32
N LEU A 9 11.35 -0.65 -11.27
CA LEU A 9 10.91 -1.58 -10.23
C LEU A 9 9.77 -2.47 -10.75
N PRO A 10 9.65 -3.72 -10.25
CA PRO A 10 8.62 -4.64 -10.73
C PRO A 10 7.21 -4.12 -10.45
N PRO A 11 6.21 -4.52 -11.26
CA PRO A 11 4.81 -4.23 -10.98
C PRO A 11 4.43 -4.67 -9.57
N THR A 12 3.79 -3.77 -8.82
CA THR A 12 3.47 -3.97 -7.42
C THR A 12 1.96 -3.84 -7.20
N LEU A 13 1.39 -4.75 -6.40
CA LEU A 13 0.00 -4.70 -5.96
C LEU A 13 -0.02 -4.64 -4.43
N VAL A 14 -0.70 -3.65 -3.87
CA VAL A 14 -0.79 -3.40 -2.43
C VAL A 14 -2.23 -3.57 -1.97
N PHE A 15 -2.45 -4.36 -0.92
CA PHE A 15 -3.73 -4.49 -0.25
C PHE A 15 -3.63 -3.87 1.14
N HIS A 16 -4.49 -2.91 1.48
CA HIS A 16 -4.41 -2.22 2.78
C HIS A 16 -5.79 -1.88 3.33
N GLY A 17 -5.97 -2.05 4.64
CA GLY A 17 -7.22 -1.72 5.33
C GLY A 17 -7.32 -0.24 5.68
N THR A 18 -8.42 0.43 5.32
CA THR A 18 -8.56 1.89 5.52
C THR A 18 -8.65 2.29 6.99
N ALA A 19 -8.99 1.36 7.89
CA ALA A 19 -9.06 1.59 9.34
C ALA A 19 -7.81 1.10 10.10
N ASP A 20 -6.72 0.73 9.40
CA ASP A 20 -5.48 0.30 10.04
C ASP A 20 -4.84 1.44 10.86
N LYS A 21 -4.81 1.27 12.18
CA LYS A 21 -4.19 2.21 13.14
C LYS A 21 -2.74 1.85 13.48
N THR A 22 -2.27 0.66 13.11
CA THR A 22 -0.91 0.17 13.35
C THR A 22 0.02 0.64 12.24
N VAL A 23 -0.43 0.49 11.00
CA VAL A 23 0.23 1.04 9.81
C VAL A 23 -0.80 1.92 9.09
N PRO A 24 -0.76 3.25 9.30
CA PRO A 24 -1.72 4.18 8.69
C PRO A 24 -1.83 3.99 7.17
N PHE A 25 -3.07 4.00 6.65
CA PHE A 25 -3.37 3.80 5.23
C PHE A 25 -2.62 4.78 4.31
N GLU A 26 -2.39 6.01 4.78
CA GLU A 26 -1.61 7.05 4.07
C GLU A 26 -0.19 6.59 3.66
N ASN A 27 0.40 5.62 4.36
CA ASN A 27 1.70 5.06 4.00
C ASN A 27 1.63 4.28 2.68
N ALA A 28 0.57 3.48 2.51
CA ALA A 28 0.33 2.72 1.29
C ALA A 28 -0.01 3.66 0.12
N GLU A 29 -0.82 4.70 0.37
CA GLU A 29 -1.12 5.74 -0.63
C GLU A 29 0.14 6.47 -1.08
N ARG A 30 0.96 6.93 -0.13
CA ARG A 30 2.21 7.65 -0.42
C ARG A 30 3.18 6.79 -1.23
N PHE A 31 3.36 5.53 -0.87
CA PHE A 31 4.24 4.64 -1.61
C PHE A 31 3.74 4.40 -3.04
N THR A 32 2.45 4.14 -3.20
CA THR A 32 1.80 3.92 -4.51
C THR A 32 1.95 5.15 -5.41
N ARG A 33 1.69 6.35 -4.86
CA ARG A 33 1.90 7.61 -5.57
C ARG A 33 3.34 7.78 -6.04
N LEU A 34 4.32 7.60 -5.16
CA LEU A 34 5.74 7.74 -5.51
C LEU A 34 6.19 6.72 -6.57
N MET A 35 5.69 5.48 -6.49
CA MET A 35 5.96 4.45 -7.49
C MET A 35 5.45 4.85 -8.88
N ASN A 36 4.21 5.34 -8.95
CA ASN A 36 3.59 5.79 -10.20
C ASN A 36 4.25 7.06 -10.75
N GLU A 37 4.59 8.03 -9.89
CA GLU A 37 5.35 9.23 -10.27
C GLU A 37 6.75 8.89 -10.82
N SER A 38 7.34 7.78 -10.40
CA SER A 38 8.63 7.29 -10.89
C SER A 38 8.51 6.42 -12.16
N GLY A 39 7.32 6.33 -12.75
CA GLY A 39 7.06 5.55 -13.96
C GLY A 39 6.94 4.05 -13.74
N ASN A 40 6.83 3.58 -12.50
CA ASN A 40 6.57 2.17 -12.19
C ASN A 40 5.06 1.89 -12.19
N ILE A 41 4.71 0.60 -12.25
CA ILE A 41 3.32 0.15 -12.11
C ILE A 41 3.09 -0.21 -10.64
N CYS A 42 2.23 0.55 -9.96
CA CYS A 42 1.79 0.22 -8.60
C CYS A 42 0.29 0.47 -8.43
N GLU A 43 -0.43 -0.58 -8.02
CA GLU A 43 -1.85 -0.52 -7.71
C GLU A 43 -2.07 -0.69 -6.21
N LEU A 44 -2.95 0.14 -5.65
CA LEU A 44 -3.41 0.05 -4.27
C LEU A 44 -4.89 -0.31 -4.26
N VAL A 45 -5.20 -1.43 -3.60
CA VAL A 45 -6.56 -1.92 -3.39
C VAL A 45 -6.94 -1.65 -1.93
N PRO A 46 -7.77 -0.62 -1.67
CA PRO A 46 -8.25 -0.33 -0.34
C PRO A 46 -9.32 -1.34 0.11
N PHE A 47 -9.20 -1.80 1.34
CA PHE A 47 -10.25 -2.56 2.03
C PHE A 47 -10.95 -1.67 3.04
N GLU A 48 -12.13 -1.18 2.67
CA GLU A 48 -12.89 -0.24 3.48
C GLU A 48 -13.22 -0.80 4.88
N GLY A 49 -12.98 0.01 5.92
CA GLY A 49 -13.24 -0.32 7.32
C GLY A 49 -12.37 -1.43 7.92
N ARG A 50 -11.39 -1.96 7.20
CA ARG A 50 -10.54 -3.06 7.69
C ARG A 50 -9.34 -2.56 8.50
N ASN A 51 -9.07 -3.24 9.62
CA ASN A 51 -7.94 -2.97 10.52
C ASN A 51 -6.65 -3.68 10.06
N HIS A 52 -5.57 -3.49 10.80
CA HIS A 52 -4.33 -4.24 10.62
C HIS A 52 -4.55 -5.75 10.61
N GLY A 53 -3.91 -6.46 9.67
CA GLY A 53 -3.96 -7.92 9.60
C GLY A 53 -5.34 -8.52 9.34
N PHE A 54 -6.28 -7.78 8.72
CA PHE A 54 -7.66 -8.22 8.47
C PHE A 54 -7.83 -9.54 7.71
N PHE A 55 -6.76 -10.01 7.05
CA PHE A 55 -6.72 -11.25 6.28
C PHE A 55 -6.25 -12.47 7.10
N ASN A 56 -5.80 -12.29 8.34
CA ASN A 56 -5.24 -13.36 9.18
C ASN A 56 -6.28 -14.13 10.04
N GLY A 57 -7.56 -14.10 9.65
CA GLY A 57 -8.64 -14.80 10.37
C GLY A 57 -9.11 -14.09 11.64
N VAL A 58 -10.31 -14.45 12.10
CA VAL A 58 -10.97 -13.91 13.29
C VAL A 58 -10.77 -14.91 14.42
N TYR A 59 -10.23 -14.48 15.57
CA TYR A 59 -10.64 -15.04 16.85
C TYR A 59 -11.73 -14.14 17.41
#